data_AF-A0AAW9R4J1-F1
#
_entry.id   AF-A0AAW9R4J1-F1
#
_cell.length_a   1.000
_cell.length_b   1.000
_cell.length_c   1.000
_cell.angle_alpha   90.00
_cell.angle_beta   90.00
_cell.angle_gamma   90.00
#
_symmetry.space_group_name_H-M   'P 1'
#
loop_
_entity.id
_entity.type
_entity.pdbx_description
1 polymer ?
#
loop_
_entity_poly.entity_id
_entity_poly.type
_entity_poly.pdbx_seq_one_letter_code
_entity_poly.pdbx_strand_id
1 'polypeptide(L)'
;MTRVLSLGSHDSCDLQVEGDTVSPVHAHAELTGDGQLAVMDAGSEHGTWLRRNDQWIRVLKVHLGRQDRIRLGDAEIDVGQLAERFGTHVPVQLRDLDQLRLPRRLRERLDDLQARASIKRPRRNPETGNIEESR
;
A
#
# COMPACT_ATOMS: atom_id res chain seq x y z
N MET A 1 14.56 -13.10 -14.00
CA MET A 1 13.29 -13.68 -14.49
C MET A 1 12.16 -13.01 -13.74
N THR A 2 11.12 -12.59 -14.45
CA THR A 2 9.93 -11.98 -13.84
C THR A 2 8.91 -13.09 -13.57
N ARG A 3 8.27 -13.06 -12.39
CA ARG A 3 7.13 -13.92 -12.06
C ARG A 3 5.86 -13.09 -12.03
N VAL A 4 4.77 -13.65 -12.53
CA VAL A 4 3.46 -12.98 -12.53
C VAL A 4 2.45 -13.92 -11.87
N LEU A 5 1.61 -13.37 -11.01
CA LEU A 5 0.48 -14.04 -10.38
C LEU A 5 -0.80 -13.26 -10.69
N SER A 6 -1.87 -14.00 -10.94
CA SER A 6 -3.23 -13.49 -11.13
C SER A 6 -3.98 -13.41 -9.80
N LEU A 7 -4.69 -12.29 -9.59
CA LEU A 7 -5.48 -12.03 -8.40
C LEU A 7 -6.94 -11.80 -8.82
N GLY A 8 -7.88 -12.49 -8.19
CA GLY A 8 -9.29 -12.34 -8.50
C GLY A 8 -10.17 -13.32 -7.72
N SER A 9 -11.48 -13.27 -7.95
CA SER A 9 -12.45 -14.13 -7.25
C SER A 9 -12.55 -15.55 -7.84
N HIS A 10 -12.07 -15.74 -9.06
CA HIS A 10 -12.14 -17.02 -9.76
C HIS A 10 -11.10 -18.03 -9.22
N ASP A 11 -11.47 -19.32 -9.17
CA ASP A 11 -10.59 -20.41 -8.67
C ASP A 11 -9.32 -20.60 -9.50
N SER A 12 -9.34 -20.16 -10.76
CA SER A 12 -8.20 -20.26 -11.67
C SER A 12 -7.13 -19.19 -11.39
N CYS A 13 -7.38 -18.25 -10.47
CA CYS A 13 -6.40 -17.25 -10.08
C CYS A 13 -5.38 -17.83 -9.10
N ASP A 14 -4.13 -17.37 -9.20
CA ASP A 14 -3.06 -17.78 -8.30
C ASP A 14 -3.33 -17.36 -6.84
N LEU A 15 -3.95 -16.18 -6.67
CA LEU A 15 -4.53 -15.75 -5.41
C LEU A 15 -6.02 -15.54 -5.59
N GLN A 16 -6.80 -16.45 -5.01
CA GLN A 16 -8.23 -16.25 -4.87
C GLN A 16 -8.50 -15.20 -3.78
N VAL A 17 -9.32 -14.22 -4.11
CA VAL A 17 -9.69 -13.10 -3.25
C VAL A 17 -11.20 -13.09 -3.12
N GLU A 18 -11.68 -13.25 -1.89
CA GLU A 18 -13.12 -13.21 -1.59
C GLU A 18 -13.60 -11.76 -1.49
N GLY A 19 -14.64 -11.42 -2.25
CA GLY A 19 -15.30 -10.12 -2.21
C GLY A 19 -16.37 -10.02 -3.28
N ASP A 20 -17.47 -9.35 -2.96
CA ASP A 20 -18.65 -9.28 -3.84
C ASP A 20 -18.38 -8.40 -5.07
N THR A 21 -17.40 -7.50 -4.97
CA THR A 21 -17.04 -6.55 -6.03
C THR A 21 -15.72 -6.90 -6.73
N VAL A 22 -15.16 -8.06 -6.38
CA VAL A 22 -13.91 -8.57 -6.95
C VAL A 22 -14.20 -9.26 -8.28
N SER A 23 -13.71 -8.68 -9.38
CA SER A 23 -13.77 -9.29 -10.70
C SER A 23 -13.07 -10.67 -10.77
N PRO A 24 -13.50 -11.57 -11.67
CA PRO A 24 -12.93 -12.92 -11.82
C PRO A 24 -11.40 -12.93 -11.99
N VAL A 25 -10.90 -12.00 -12.81
CA VAL A 25 -9.48 -11.61 -12.90
C VAL A 25 -9.44 -10.12 -12.66
N HIS A 26 -9.03 -9.71 -11.45
CA HIS A 26 -9.11 -8.32 -11.02
C HIS A 26 -7.79 -7.57 -11.27
N ALA A 27 -6.68 -8.21 -10.92
CA ALA A 27 -5.35 -7.62 -11.02
C ALA A 27 -4.27 -8.69 -11.23
N HIS A 28 -3.10 -8.25 -11.65
CA HIS A 28 -1.89 -9.07 -11.76
C HIS A 28 -0.83 -8.50 -10.83
N ALA A 29 -0.20 -9.38 -10.06
CA ALA A 29 0.99 -9.07 -9.30
C ALA A 29 2.23 -9.54 -10.08
N GLU A 30 3.20 -8.67 -10.24
CA GLU A 30 4.45 -8.93 -10.94
C GLU A 30 5.62 -8.77 -9.98
N LEU A 31 6.41 -9.83 -9.80
CA LEU A 31 7.68 -9.78 -9.10
C LEU A 31 8.81 -9.75 -10.12
N THR A 32 9.53 -8.63 -10.18
CA THR A 32 10.69 -8.48 -11.06
C THR A 32 11.88 -9.27 -10.53
N GLY A 33 12.85 -9.57 -11.40
CA GLY A 33 14.09 -10.25 -11.02
C GLY A 33 14.92 -9.50 -9.97
N ASP A 34 14.69 -8.19 -9.83
CA ASP A 34 15.34 -7.32 -8.85
C ASP A 34 14.61 -7.32 -7.49
N GLY A 35 13.57 -8.14 -7.33
CA GLY A 35 12.78 -8.25 -6.10
C GLY A 35 11.72 -7.16 -5.93
N GLN A 36 11.37 -6.45 -7.00
CA GLN A 36 10.34 -5.40 -6.95
C GLN A 36 8.97 -6.01 -7.21
N LEU A 37 8.03 -5.73 -6.31
CA LEU A 37 6.65 -6.15 -6.46
C LEU A 37 5.82 -5.01 -7.01
N ALA A 38 5.17 -5.25 -8.14
CA ALA A 38 4.21 -4.34 -8.75
C ALA A 38 2.84 -5.01 -8.84
N VAL A 39 1.79 -4.20 -8.77
CA VAL A 39 0.42 -4.63 -9.05
C VAL A 39 -0.14 -3.81 -10.19
N MET A 40 -0.83 -4.49 -11.09
CA MET A 40 -1.44 -3.94 -12.28
C MET A 40 -2.90 -4.37 -12.33
N ASP A 41 -3.81 -3.41 -12.41
CA ASP A 41 -5.24 -3.65 -12.58
C ASP A 41 -5.51 -4.27 -13.96
N ALA A 42 -6.39 -5.27 -14.01
CA ALA A 42 -6.72 -6.00 -15.23
C ALA A 42 -7.96 -5.46 -15.96
N GLY A 43 -8.41 -4.24 -15.63
CA GLY A 43 -9.69 -3.69 -16.10
C GLY A 43 -10.84 -4.05 -15.19
N SER A 44 -10.60 -4.04 -13.88
CA SER A 44 -11.63 -4.37 -12.89
C SER A 44 -12.76 -3.35 -12.88
N GLU A 45 -13.98 -3.80 -12.58
CA GLU A 45 -15.17 -2.93 -12.57
C GLU A 45 -15.10 -1.89 -11.43
N HIS A 46 -14.61 -2.30 -10.26
CA HIS A 46 -14.57 -1.49 -9.05
C HIS A 46 -13.20 -0.85 -8.78
N GLY A 47 -12.20 -1.18 -9.60
CA GLY A 47 -10.85 -0.64 -9.53
C GLY A 47 -9.98 -1.25 -8.43
N THR A 48 -8.68 -1.16 -8.66
CA THR A 48 -7.64 -1.42 -7.65
C THR A 48 -7.26 -0.14 -6.90
N TRP A 49 -7.13 -0.25 -5.58
CA TRP A 49 -6.79 0.86 -4.68
C TRP A 49 -5.56 0.53 -3.85
N LEU A 50 -4.70 1.53 -3.67
CA LEU A 50 -3.51 1.46 -2.82
C LEU A 50 -3.69 2.38 -1.63
N ARG A 51 -3.46 1.88 -0.42
CA ARG A 51 -3.33 2.69 0.79
C ARG A 51 -1.87 3.03 1.04
N ARG A 52 -1.56 4.32 1.03
CA ARG A 52 -0.23 4.86 1.40
C ARG A 52 -0.40 6.16 2.15
N ASN A 53 0.36 6.36 3.23
CA ASN A 53 0.26 7.54 4.09
C ASN A 53 -1.18 7.82 4.57
N ASP A 54 -1.89 6.76 4.93
CA ASP A 54 -3.29 6.79 5.37
C ASP A 54 -4.31 7.31 4.33
N GLN A 55 -3.94 7.32 3.05
CA GLN A 55 -4.81 7.72 1.94
C GLN A 55 -5.00 6.57 0.95
N TRP A 56 -6.23 6.40 0.48
CA TRP A 56 -6.58 5.47 -0.58
C TRP A 56 -6.48 6.15 -1.96
N ILE A 57 -5.70 5.55 -2.85
CA ILE A 57 -5.43 6.06 -4.18
C ILE A 57 -5.80 4.97 -5.19
N ARG A 58 -6.67 5.27 -6.14
CA ARG A 58 -6.96 4.34 -7.24
C ARG A 58 -5.75 4.25 -8.16
N VAL A 59 -5.34 3.03 -8.50
CA VAL A 59 -4.13 2.76 -9.28
C VAL A 59 -4.41 1.80 -10.41
N LEU A 60 -3.76 2.03 -11.56
CA LEU A 60 -3.77 1.09 -12.69
C LEU A 60 -2.51 0.24 -12.71
N LYS A 61 -1.36 0.82 -12.34
CA LYS A 61 -0.10 0.12 -12.16
C LYS A 61 0.70 0.82 -11.08
N VAL A 62 1.18 0.09 -10.07
CA VAL A 62 1.95 0.66 -8.97
C VAL A 62 2.96 -0.32 -8.40
N HIS A 63 4.08 0.21 -7.89
CA HIS A 63 5.06 -0.58 -7.13
C HIS A 63 4.74 -0.48 -5.63
N LEU A 64 4.79 -1.62 -4.95
CA LEU A 64 4.36 -1.75 -3.57
C LEU A 64 5.51 -1.59 -2.57
N GLY A 65 5.17 -0.96 -1.44
CA GLY A 65 5.91 -0.78 -0.19
C GLY A 65 5.60 -1.90 0.83
N ARG A 66 6.40 -2.06 1.90
CA ARG A 66 6.10 -3.07 2.97
C ARG A 66 4.86 -2.76 3.75
N GLN A 67 4.60 -1.47 3.91
CA GLN A 67 3.53 -0.94 4.73
C GLN A 67 2.31 -0.55 3.90
N ASP A 68 2.41 -0.74 2.58
CA ASP A 68 1.29 -0.48 1.70
C ASP A 68 0.22 -1.54 1.90
N ARG A 69 -1.03 -1.18 1.64
CA ARG A 69 -2.13 -2.12 1.54
C ARG A 69 -2.82 -1.97 0.22
N ILE A 70 -3.26 -3.07 -0.37
CA ILE A 70 -4.01 -3.04 -1.61
C ILE A 70 -5.45 -3.40 -1.30
N ARG A 71 -6.37 -2.79 -2.02
CA ARG A 71 -7.76 -3.18 -2.01
C ARG A 71 -8.22 -3.43 -3.45
N LEU A 72 -8.78 -4.61 -3.68
CA LEU A 72 -9.38 -5.02 -4.94
C LEU A 72 -10.90 -4.90 -4.76
N GLY A 73 -11.53 -3.85 -5.29
CA GLY A 73 -12.92 -3.56 -5.01
C GLY A 73 -13.18 -3.37 -3.50
N ASP A 74 -13.86 -4.32 -2.88
CA ASP A 74 -14.21 -4.35 -1.47
C ASP A 74 -13.21 -5.12 -0.60
N ALA A 75 -12.43 -6.03 -1.20
CA ALA A 75 -11.50 -6.91 -0.52
C ALA A 75 -10.13 -6.25 -0.29
N GLU A 76 -9.62 -6.30 0.94
CA GLU A 76 -8.30 -5.79 1.30
C GLU A 76 -7.27 -6.92 1.35
N ILE A 77 -6.09 -6.70 0.75
CA ILE A 77 -4.99 -7.64 0.67
C ILE A 77 -3.73 -6.99 1.24
N ASP A 78 -3.08 -7.71 2.15
CA ASP A 78 -1.80 -7.31 2.69
C ASP A 78 -0.66 -7.71 1.73
N VAL A 79 0.30 -6.82 1.54
CA VAL A 79 1.45 -7.06 0.65
C VAL A 79 2.30 -8.23 1.15
N GLY A 80 2.34 -8.48 2.46
CA GLY A 80 3.00 -9.65 3.06
C GLY A 80 2.41 -10.96 2.57
N GLN A 81 1.07 -11.09 2.56
CA GLN A 81 0.39 -12.28 2.04
C GLN A 81 0.67 -12.50 0.55
N LEU A 82 0.69 -11.41 -0.22
CA LEU A 82 1.01 -11.47 -1.64
C LEU A 82 2.46 -11.92 -1.86
N ALA A 83 3.41 -11.40 -1.09
CA ALA A 83 4.82 -11.77 -1.17
C ALA A 83 5.07 -13.25 -0.82
N GLU A 84 4.35 -13.80 0.17
CA GLU A 84 4.42 -15.22 0.53
C GLU A 84 4.03 -16.14 -0.63
N ARG A 85 3.03 -15.74 -1.45
CA ARG A 85 2.57 -16.52 -2.62
C ARG A 85 3.63 -16.65 -3.71
N PHE A 86 4.59 -15.73 -3.79
CA PHE A 86 5.72 -15.87 -4.72
C PHE A 86 6.74 -16.95 -4.29
N GLY A 87 6.53 -17.60 -3.14
CA GLY A 87 7.14 -18.88 -2.77
C GLY A 87 8.49 -18.80 -2.06
N THR A 88 8.95 -17.62 -1.68
CA THR A 88 10.25 -17.47 -1.03
C THR A 88 10.23 -16.28 -0.10
N HIS A 89 11.08 -16.30 0.93
CA HIS A 89 11.67 -15.13 1.56
C HIS A 89 12.32 -14.22 0.50
N VAL A 90 11.54 -13.64 -0.40
CA VAL A 90 12.01 -12.64 -1.33
C VAL A 90 12.41 -11.50 -0.43
N PRO A 91 13.68 -11.04 -0.45
CA PRO A 91 14.00 -9.74 0.09
C PRO A 91 13.25 -8.77 -0.82
N VAL A 92 11.98 -8.50 -0.48
CA VAL A 92 11.19 -7.46 -1.13
C VAL A 92 11.97 -6.21 -0.77
N GLN A 93 12.87 -5.78 -1.66
CA GLN A 93 13.59 -4.52 -1.53
C GLN A 93 12.59 -3.45 -1.88
N LEU A 94 11.76 -3.20 -0.89
CA LEU A 94 10.79 -2.15 -0.83
C LEU A 94 11.63 -0.90 -0.84
N ARG A 95 11.67 -0.23 -1.98
CA ARG A 95 12.13 1.14 -2.03
C ARG A 95 11.12 1.96 -1.22
N ASP A 96 11.27 1.91 0.09
CA ASP A 96 10.92 3.01 0.97
C ASP A 96 11.43 4.29 0.29
N LEU A 97 10.59 5.31 0.30
CA LEU A 97 10.75 6.61 -0.37
C LEU A 97 12.06 7.36 -0.03
N ASP A 98 12.92 6.77 0.79
CA ASP A 98 14.28 7.22 1.07
C ASP A 98 15.20 7.28 -0.17
N GLN A 99 14.83 6.68 -1.30
CA GLN A 99 15.64 6.67 -2.52
C GLN A 99 15.27 7.68 -3.61
N LEU A 100 14.30 8.57 -3.40
CA LEU A 100 14.39 9.82 -4.14
C LEU A 100 15.67 10.51 -3.66
N ARG A 101 16.68 10.65 -4.54
CA ARG A 101 17.82 11.57 -4.32
C ARG A 101 17.27 12.99 -4.31
N LEU A 102 16.55 13.34 -3.26
CA LEU A 102 16.19 14.72 -2.96
C LEU A 102 17.45 15.36 -2.38
N PRO A 103 17.88 16.53 -2.87
CA PRO A 103 18.96 17.27 -2.22
C PRO A 103 18.60 17.45 -0.74
N ARG A 104 19.57 17.27 0.18
CA ARG A 104 19.38 17.26 1.66
C ARG A 104 18.34 18.27 2.16
N ARG A 105 18.38 19.50 1.63
CA ARG A 105 17.48 20.61 1.98
C ARG A 105 15.99 20.32 1.79
N LEU A 106 15.64 19.50 0.81
CA LEU A 106 14.25 19.20 0.50
C LEU A 106 13.72 18.05 1.37
N ARG A 107 14.60 17.16 1.82
CA ARG A 107 14.29 16.10 2.78
C ARG A 107 14.09 16.66 4.18
N GLU A 108 14.98 17.54 4.63
CA GLU A 108 14.84 18.27 5.91
C GLU A 108 13.52 19.07 5.95
N ARG A 109 13.11 19.73 4.86
CA ARG A 109 11.81 20.42 4.79
C ARG A 109 10.62 19.47 4.85
N LEU A 110 10.71 18.27 4.30
CA LEU A 110 9.64 17.28 4.34
C LEU A 110 9.51 16.65 5.73
N ASP A 111 10.63 16.31 6.35
CA ASP A 111 10.69 15.79 7.72
C ASP A 111 10.15 16.84 8.70
N ASP A 112 10.50 18.12 8.54
CA ASP A 112 9.96 19.22 9.34
C ASP A 112 8.44 19.40 9.14
N LEU A 113 7.93 19.24 7.93
CA LEU A 113 6.49 19.32 7.66
C LEU A 113 5.73 18.12 8.25
N GLN A 114 6.31 16.93 8.18
CA GLN A 114 5.75 15.72 8.79
C GLN A 114 5.82 15.77 10.32
N ALA A 115 6.92 16.26 10.89
CA ALA A 115 7.06 16.49 12.32
C ALA A 115 6.06 17.54 12.82
N ARG A 116 5.86 18.64 12.08
CA ARG A 116 4.84 19.66 12.39
C ARG A 116 3.41 19.12 12.26
N ALA A 117 3.15 18.22 11.31
CA ALA A 117 1.85 17.55 11.18
C ALA A 117 1.62 16.50 12.29
N SER A 118 2.69 15.97 12.87
CA SER A 118 2.67 14.95 13.93
C SER A 118 2.67 15.54 15.35
N ILE A 119 2.76 16.87 15.50
CA ILE A 119 2.45 17.51 16.78
C ILE A 119 0.97 17.23 17.07
N LYS A 120 0.75 16.23 17.94
CA LYS A 120 -0.54 15.88 18.55
C LYS A 120 -1.33 17.15 18.76
N ARG A 121 -2.44 17.31 18.03
CA ARG A 121 -3.49 18.25 18.43
C ARG A 121 -3.83 17.88 19.88
N PRO A 122 -3.58 18.74 20.88
CA PRO A 122 -3.98 18.42 22.24
C PRO A 122 -5.49 18.16 22.22
N ARG A 123 -5.92 17.01 22.75
CA ARG A 123 -7.35 16.71 22.88
C ARG A 123 -7.96 17.79 23.77
N ARG A 124 -8.84 18.63 23.21
CA ARG A 124 -9.74 19.48 24.00
C ARG A 124 -10.90 18.61 24.45
N ASN A 125 -11.20 18.65 25.75
CA ASN A 125 -12.39 18.04 26.29
C ASN A 125 -13.62 18.84 25.78
N PRO A 126 -14.59 18.23 25.05
CA PRO A 126 -15.67 18.96 24.39
C PRO A 126 -16.61 19.70 25.34
N GLU A 127 -16.63 19.38 26.63
CA GLU A 127 -17.50 20.03 27.62
C GLU A 127 -16.86 21.22 28.35
N THR A 128 -15.53 21.31 28.45
CA THR A 128 -14.86 22.31 29.32
C THR A 128 -13.76 23.13 28.64
N GLY A 129 -13.36 22.80 27.42
CA GLY A 129 -12.48 23.64 26.60
C GLY A 129 -11.01 23.79 27.07
N ASN A 130 -10.62 23.20 28.21
CA ASN A 130 -9.27 23.27 28.74
C ASN A 130 -8.39 22.08 28.27
N ILE A 131 -7.08 22.33 28.21
CA ILE A 131 -6.05 21.40 27.72
C ILE A 131 -5.41 20.71 28.93
N GLU A 132 -5.51 19.39 29.04
CA GLU A 132 -4.81 18.62 30.07
C GLU A 132 -3.42 18.19 29.57
N GLU A 133 -2.37 18.59 30.29
CA GLU A 133 -0.99 18.22 30.04
C GLU A 133 -0.66 16.97 30.86
N SER A 134 -0.41 15.83 30.18
CA SER A 134 -0.04 14.57 30.83
C SER A 134 1.42 14.64 31.30
N ARG A 135 1.63 14.48 32.61
CA ARG A 135 2.93 14.45 33.28
C ARG A 135 3.67 13.13 33.03
#